data_AF-G4Q2R4-F1
#
_entry.id   AF-G4Q2R4-F1
#
_cell.length_a   1.000
_cell.length_b   1.000
_cell.length_c   1.000
_cell.angle_alpha   90.00
_cell.angle_beta   90.00
_cell.angle_gamma   90.00
#
_symmetry.space_group_name_H-M   'P 1'
#
loop_
_entity.id
_entity.type
_entity.pdbx_description
1 polymer ?
#
loop_
_entity_poly.entity_id
_entity_poly.type
_entity_poly.pdbx_seq_one_letter_code
_entity_poly.pdbx_strand_id
1 'polypeptide(L)'
;MDAYTAALFEGENASIEVAEDFLQKAGPKEYALLEDREAAPYLDRIEKIVLYHWNRSYPGDFFFDIDVTKAWHCVFTRSFAGSSHDKITEEVYEK
;
A
#
# COMPACT_ATOMS: atom_id res chain seq x y z
N MET A 1 7.46 2.76 -6.99
CA MET A 1 6.06 3.09 -7.35
C MET A 1 6.04 3.41 -8.84
N ASP A 2 4.86 3.51 -9.47
CA ASP A 2 4.76 3.93 -10.86
C ASP A 2 4.81 5.47 -11.01
N ALA A 3 4.74 5.95 -12.25
CA ALA A 3 4.78 7.39 -12.53
C ALA A 3 3.52 8.14 -12.08
N TYR A 4 2.36 7.48 -12.06
CA TYR A 4 1.10 8.11 -11.65
C TYR A 4 1.13 8.44 -10.15
N THR A 5 1.47 7.47 -9.31
CA THR A 5 1.60 7.67 -7.87
C THR A 5 2.76 8.61 -7.53
N ALA A 6 3.86 8.58 -8.28
CA ALA A 6 5.00 9.46 -8.05
C ALA A 6 4.66 10.95 -8.15
N ALA A 7 3.68 11.34 -8.98
CA ALA A 7 3.23 12.72 -9.09
C ALA A 7 2.67 13.28 -7.77
N LEU A 8 2.19 12.42 -6.86
CA LEU A 8 1.71 12.82 -5.53
C LEU A 8 2.83 13.28 -4.59
N PHE A 9 4.08 12.99 -4.93
CA PHE A 9 5.27 13.29 -4.11
C PHE A 9 6.14 14.40 -4.73
N GLU A 10 5.64 15.12 -5.73
CA GLU A 10 6.36 16.26 -6.30
C GLU A 10 6.67 17.31 -5.22
N GLY A 11 7.95 17.67 -5.09
CA GLY A 11 8.42 18.63 -4.08
C GLY A 11 8.79 18.01 -2.72
N GLU A 12 8.49 16.72 -2.51
CA GLU A 12 8.94 15.99 -1.33
C GLU A 12 10.42 15.59 -1.47
N ASN A 13 11.18 15.70 -0.37
CA ASN A 13 12.57 15.25 -0.32
C ASN A 13 12.62 13.75 0.03
N ALA A 14 12.16 12.91 -0.90
CA ALA A 14 12.11 11.46 -0.74
C ALA A 14 13.00 10.76 -1.77
N SER A 15 13.68 9.68 -1.35
CA SER A 15 14.39 8.79 -2.27
C SER A 15 13.36 7.83 -2.87
N ILE A 16 12.89 8.16 -4.09
CA ILE A 16 11.85 7.41 -4.79
C ILE A 16 12.42 6.80 -6.06
N GLU A 17 12.25 5.48 -6.21
CA GLU A 17 12.42 4.81 -7.50
C GLU A 17 11.07 4.74 -8.23
N VAL A 18 11.04 5.35 -9.42
CA VAL A 18 9.88 5.36 -10.32
C VAL A 18 10.11 4.33 -11.41
N ALA A 19 9.25 3.32 -11.45
CA ALA A 19 9.31 2.24 -12.41
C ALA A 19 7.93 1.58 -12.56
N GLU A 20 7.52 1.24 -13.79
CA GLU A 20 6.24 0.54 -14.02
C GLU A 20 6.23 -0.89 -13.46
N ASP A 21 7.41 -1.51 -13.39
CA ASP A 21 7.68 -2.84 -12.85
C ASP A 21 8.21 -2.79 -11.41
N PHE A 22 7.82 -1.77 -10.63
CA PHE A 22 8.34 -1.54 -9.28
C PHE A 22 8.12 -2.71 -8.33
N LEU A 23 7.02 -3.48 -8.46
CA LEU A 23 6.76 -4.68 -7.64
C LEU A 23 7.76 -5.81 -7.94
N GLN A 24 8.22 -5.91 -9.19
CA GLN A 24 9.26 -6.86 -9.58
C GLN A 24 10.63 -6.44 -9.04
N LYS A 25 10.92 -5.13 -9.06
CA LYS A 25 12.21 -4.56 -8.65
C LYS A 25 12.42 -4.50 -7.15
N ALA A 26 11.36 -4.25 -6.38
CA ALA A 26 11.44 -4.05 -4.93
C ALA A 26 12.20 -5.21 -4.24
N GLY A 27 13.30 -4.86 -3.58
CA GLY A 27 14.16 -5.78 -2.84
C GLY A 27 13.70 -6.02 -1.40
N PRO A 28 14.41 -6.88 -0.65
CA PRO A 28 14.16 -7.09 0.77
C PRO A 28 14.21 -5.77 1.54
N LYS A 29 13.25 -5.57 2.45
CA LYS A 29 13.10 -4.35 3.28
C LYS A 29 12.85 -3.04 2.53
N GLU A 30 12.64 -3.09 1.21
CA GLU A 30 12.22 -1.92 0.45
C GLU A 30 10.69 -1.78 0.45
N TYR A 31 10.23 -0.55 0.22
CA TYR A 31 8.81 -0.23 0.17
C TYR A 31 8.34 -0.10 -1.27
N ALA A 32 7.20 -0.72 -1.58
CA ALA A 32 6.49 -0.56 -2.84
C ALA A 32 5.08 0.00 -2.55
N LEU A 33 4.84 1.25 -2.96
CA LEU A 33 3.51 1.85 -2.89
C LEU A 33 2.69 1.42 -4.12
N LEU A 34 1.52 0.83 -3.86
CA LEU A 34 0.66 0.14 -4.83
C LEU A 34 -0.79 0.58 -4.62
N GLU A 35 -1.47 0.96 -5.69
CA GLU A 35 -2.85 1.46 -5.62
C GLU A 35 -3.80 0.87 -6.68
N ASP A 36 -3.30 0.36 -7.81
CA ASP A 36 -4.09 0.15 -9.04
C ASP A 36 -3.92 -1.22 -9.71
N ARG A 37 -3.19 -2.16 -9.11
CA ARG A 37 -2.92 -3.50 -9.67
C ARG A 37 -2.76 -4.56 -8.59
N GLU A 38 -2.79 -5.82 -9.01
CA GLU A 38 -2.76 -7.00 -8.13
C GLU A 38 -1.48 -7.10 -7.30
N ALA A 39 -1.63 -7.37 -5.99
CA ALA A 39 -0.52 -7.62 -5.07
C ALA A 39 -0.26 -9.12 -4.87
N ALA A 40 -1.29 -9.97 -5.02
CA ALA A 40 -1.21 -11.40 -4.76
C ALA A 40 -0.10 -12.13 -5.54
N PRO A 41 0.24 -11.77 -6.81
CA PRO A 41 1.36 -12.40 -7.53
C PRO A 41 2.73 -12.28 -6.83
N TYR A 42 2.86 -11.34 -5.87
CA TYR A 42 4.12 -11.07 -5.16
C TYR A 42 4.08 -11.53 -3.71
N LEU A 43 3.02 -12.20 -3.25
CA LEU A 43 2.77 -12.55 -1.84
C LEU A 43 3.97 -13.22 -1.13
N ASP A 44 4.69 -14.09 -1.83
CA ASP A 44 5.85 -14.80 -1.28
C ASP A 44 7.02 -13.87 -0.96
N ARG A 45 7.12 -12.72 -1.64
CA ARG A 45 8.15 -11.70 -1.46
C ARG A 45 7.77 -10.64 -0.43
N ILE A 46 6.50 -10.53 -0.07
CA ILE A 46 6.02 -9.51 0.86
C ILE A 46 6.40 -9.93 2.29
N GLU A 47 7.12 -9.06 2.97
CA GLU A 47 7.52 -9.21 4.39
C GLU A 47 6.51 -8.53 5.33
N LYS A 48 5.86 -7.45 4.86
CA LYS A 48 4.96 -6.58 5.62
C LYS A 48 3.94 -5.93 4.69
N ILE A 49 2.70 -5.82 5.14
CA ILE A 49 1.66 -5.07 4.45
C ILE A 49 1.27 -3.87 5.32
N VAL A 50 1.34 -2.67 4.75
CA VAL A 50 0.81 -1.45 5.37
C VAL A 50 -0.42 -1.04 4.57
N LEU A 51 -1.60 -1.22 5.15
CA LEU A 51 -2.88 -1.01 4.48
C LEU A 51 -3.54 0.28 5.00
N TYR A 52 -3.87 1.18 4.08
CA TYR A 52 -4.59 2.41 4.36
C TYR A 52 -6.06 2.29 3.97
N HIS A 53 -6.95 2.44 4.94
CA HIS A 53 -8.38 2.46 4.75
C HIS A 53 -8.88 3.90 4.78
N TRP A 54 -9.52 4.34 3.69
CA TRP A 54 -10.23 5.63 3.63
C TRP A 54 -11.51 5.68 4.47
N ASN A 55 -11.91 4.56 5.09
CA ASN A 55 -13.13 4.43 5.88
C ASN A 55 -14.38 4.91 5.13
N ARG A 56 -14.44 4.60 3.83
CA ARG A 56 -15.55 4.96 2.96
C ARG A 56 -15.89 3.84 2.01
N SER A 57 -17.18 3.72 1.70
CA SER A 57 -17.67 2.81 0.67
C SER A 57 -17.72 3.55 -0.67
N TYR A 58 -16.93 3.09 -1.63
CA TYR A 58 -16.96 3.54 -3.01
C TYR A 58 -17.38 2.36 -3.90
N PRO A 59 -18.13 2.59 -4.99
CA PRO A 59 -18.21 1.60 -6.05
C PRO A 59 -16.81 1.39 -6.63
N GLY A 60 -16.45 0.14 -6.92
CA GLY A 60 -15.17 -0.23 -7.49
C GLY A 60 -15.29 -1.53 -8.29
N ASP A 61 -14.47 -1.64 -9.32
CA ASP A 61 -14.27 -2.83 -10.15
C ASP A 61 -12.93 -3.52 -9.87
N PHE A 62 -12.08 -2.89 -9.06
CA PHE A 62 -10.80 -3.40 -8.59
C PHE A 62 -10.66 -3.23 -7.08
N PHE A 63 -10.10 -4.24 -6.41
CA PHE A 63 -9.92 -4.29 -4.96
C PHE A 63 -8.60 -4.95 -4.60
N PHE A 64 -8.03 -4.58 -3.46
CA PHE A 64 -6.87 -5.25 -2.90
C PHE A 64 -7.15 -6.76 -2.72
N ASP A 65 -6.22 -7.59 -3.20
CA ASP A 65 -6.43 -9.01 -3.50
C ASP A 65 -5.75 -9.96 -2.50
N ILE A 66 -5.09 -9.43 -1.45
CA ILE A 66 -4.51 -10.24 -0.38
C ILE A 66 -5.50 -10.34 0.80
N ASP A 67 -5.90 -11.56 1.12
CA ASP A 67 -6.66 -11.90 2.32
C ASP A 67 -5.76 -11.92 3.56
N VAL A 68 -5.65 -10.76 4.21
CA VAL A 68 -4.84 -10.58 5.42
C VAL A 68 -5.36 -11.35 6.65
N THR A 69 -6.51 -12.03 6.57
CA THR A 69 -7.05 -12.78 7.72
C THR A 69 -6.50 -14.22 7.84
N LYS A 70 -5.82 -14.72 6.80
CA LYS A 70 -5.37 -16.12 6.73
C LYS A 70 -3.98 -16.39 7.28
N ALA A 71 -3.02 -15.57 6.87
CA ALA A 71 -1.58 -15.80 7.10
C ALA A 71 -0.85 -14.53 7.53
N TRP A 72 -1.61 -13.58 8.07
CA TRP A 72 -1.09 -12.30 8.52
C TRP A 72 -1.72 -11.92 9.85
N HIS A 73 -0.96 -11.19 10.65
CA HIS A 73 -1.35 -10.68 11.95
C HIS A 73 -1.25 -9.16 11.95
N CYS A 74 -2.33 -8.47 12.28
CA CYS A 74 -2.31 -7.03 12.48
C CYS A 74 -1.51 -6.71 13.75
N VAL A 75 -0.29 -6.20 13.58
CA VAL A 75 0.63 -5.84 14.67
C VAL A 75 0.49 -4.39 15.10
N PHE A 76 -0.13 -3.55 14.26
CA PHE A 76 -0.33 -2.14 14.56
C PHE A 76 -1.59 -1.61 13.87
N THR A 77 -2.31 -0.75 14.59
CA THR A 77 -3.42 0.02 14.04
C THR A 77 -3.40 1.43 14.59
N ARG A 78 -3.62 2.42 13.72
CA ARG A 78 -3.86 3.81 14.13
C ARG A 78 -4.89 4.45 13.22
N SER A 79 -5.53 5.51 13.72
CA SER A 79 -6.40 6.36 12.91
C SER A 79 -5.96 7.81 13.00
N PHE A 80 -6.02 8.53 11.89
CA PHE A 80 -5.65 9.93 11.80
C PHE A 80 -6.53 10.64 10.75
N ALA A 81 -6.63 11.97 10.84
CA ALA A 81 -7.35 12.76 9.85
C ALA A 81 -6.51 12.91 8.57
N GLY A 82 -7.15 12.78 7.41
CA GLY A 82 -6.56 13.10 6.11
C GLY A 82 -6.84 14.55 5.69
N SER A 83 -6.28 14.97 4.57
CA SER A 83 -6.56 16.28 3.97
C SER A 83 -8.00 16.40 3.45
N SER A 84 -8.57 15.28 2.98
CA SER A 84 -9.91 15.19 2.38
C SER A 84 -10.85 14.22 3.10
N HIS A 85 -10.38 13.57 4.17
CA HIS A 85 -11.11 12.52 4.89
C HIS A 85 -11.01 12.76 6.40
N ASP A 86 -12.14 12.71 7.10
CA ASP A 86 -12.19 12.90 8.56
C ASP A 86 -11.40 11.82 9.32
N LYS A 87 -11.32 10.61 8.76
CA LYS A 87 -10.65 9.48 9.37
C LYS A 87 -10.08 8.52 8.33
N ILE A 88 -8.77 8.37 8.35
CA ILE A 88 -8.01 7.32 7.67
C ILE A 88 -7.56 6.32 8.74
N THR A 89 -7.62 5.03 8.44
CA THR A 89 -7.08 3.98 9.31
C THR A 89 -5.88 3.34 8.63
N GLU A 90 -4.75 3.25 9.34
CA GLU A 90 -3.57 2.53 8.92
C GLU A 90 -3.49 1.24 9.73
N GLU A 91 -3.32 0.11 9.05
CA GLU A 91 -3.07 -1.19 9.65
C GLU A 91 -1.75 -1.74 9.13
N VAL A 92 -0.94 -2.31 10.01
CA VAL A 92 0.31 -2.99 9.64
C VAL A 92 0.16 -4.46 9.96
N TYR A 93 0.43 -5.28 8.95
CA TYR A 93 0.35 -6.73 9.00
C TYR A 93 1.73 -7.34 8.79
N GLU A 94 2.05 -8.35 9.61
CA GLU A 94 3.24 -9.20 9.51
C GLU A 94 2.81 -10.68 9.45
N LYS A 95 3.65 -11.55 8.88
CA LYS A 95 3.39 -13.00 8.81
C LYS A 95 3.49 -13.68 10.17
#